data_AF-A0A3T0EC90-F1
#
_entry.id   AF-A0A3T0EC90-F1
#
_cell.length_a   1.000
_cell.length_b   1.000
_cell.length_c   1.000
_cell.angle_alpha   90.00
_cell.angle_beta   90.00
_cell.angle_gamma   90.00
#
_symmetry.space_group_name_H-M   'P 1'
#
loop_
_entity.id
_entity.type
_entity.pdbx_description
1 polymer ?
#
loop_
_entity_poly.entity_id
_entity_poly.type
_entity_poly.pdbx_seq_one_letter_code
_entity_poly.pdbx_strand_id
1 'polypeptide(L)'
;MIDNARKDYPGVHMNRFERDFTGEAKLEYGDADFMILEPGAYVLCAVTGEKIPLNQLRYWSSELQEAFKDAQAATKRWLEIHSEPGMQT
;
A
#
# COMPACT_ATOMS: atom_id res chain seq x y z
N MET A 1 -25.89 -42.34 -29.54
CA MET A 1 -26.51 -41.05 -29.15
C MET A 1 -27.43 -41.37 -27.97
N ILE A 2 -27.15 -41.07 -26.72
CA ILE A 2 -26.28 -40.07 -26.10
C ILE A 2 -25.60 -40.75 -24.90
N ASP A 3 -24.28 -40.83 -24.92
CA ASP A 3 -23.45 -41.34 -23.84
C ASP A 3 -23.55 -40.41 -22.62
N ASN A 4 -24.07 -40.96 -21.52
CA ASN A 4 -24.19 -40.30 -20.23
C ASN A 4 -22.80 -40.20 -19.59
N ALA A 5 -21.99 -39.27 -20.08
CA ALA A 5 -20.66 -38.98 -19.56
C ALA A 5 -20.77 -38.34 -18.18
N ARG A 6 -20.50 -39.15 -17.15
CA ARG A 6 -20.13 -38.70 -15.80
C ARG A 6 -18.96 -37.73 -15.94
N LYS A 7 -19.22 -36.43 -15.93
CA LYS A 7 -18.19 -35.43 -15.64
C LYS A 7 -17.94 -35.44 -14.14
N ASP A 8 -17.18 -36.44 -13.73
CA ASP A 8 -16.32 -36.38 -12.57
C ASP A 8 -15.41 -35.16 -12.80
N TYR A 9 -15.66 -34.06 -12.10
CA TYR A 9 -14.69 -32.96 -12.00
C TYR A 9 -13.94 -33.14 -10.68
N PRO A 10 -12.90 -33.99 -10.63
CA PRO A 10 -12.02 -34.06 -9.49
C PRO A 10 -11.24 -32.75 -9.39
N GLY A 11 -11.49 -32.00 -8.32
CA GLY A 11 -10.58 -30.99 -7.78
C GLY A 11 -10.10 -29.93 -8.78
N VAL A 12 -10.89 -28.87 -8.96
CA VAL A 12 -10.28 -27.60 -9.33
C VAL A 12 -9.47 -27.14 -8.11
N HIS A 13 -8.19 -27.48 -8.19
CA HIS A 13 -7.05 -26.97 -7.45
C HIS A 13 -7.38 -25.64 -6.78
N MET A 14 -7.35 -25.62 -5.44
CA MET A 14 -7.28 -24.37 -4.68
C MET A 14 -6.20 -23.50 -5.32
N ASN A 15 -6.58 -22.30 -5.72
CA ASN A 15 -5.63 -21.33 -6.24
C ASN A 15 -4.58 -21.08 -5.16
N ARG A 16 -3.37 -21.62 -5.38
CA ARG A 16 -2.09 -21.33 -4.71
C ARG A 16 -1.68 -19.83 -4.79
N PHE A 17 -2.61 -18.94 -5.14
CA PHE A 17 -2.36 -17.53 -5.41
C PHE A 17 -2.82 -16.60 -4.28
N GLU A 18 -3.40 -17.13 -3.20
CA GLU A 18 -3.31 -16.48 -1.89
C GLU A 18 -1.87 -16.62 -1.38
N ARG A 19 -0.90 -16.05 -2.11
CA ARG A 19 0.31 -15.60 -1.45
C ARG A 19 -0.19 -14.47 -0.57
N ASP A 20 -0.53 -14.78 0.69
CA ASP A 20 -0.59 -13.76 1.72
C ASP A 20 0.70 -12.98 1.57
N PHE A 21 0.64 -11.78 0.99
CA PHE A 21 1.79 -10.92 0.84
C PHE A 21 2.13 -10.42 2.24
N THR A 22 2.65 -11.28 3.10
CA THR A 22 2.98 -10.96 4.48
C THR A 22 4.27 -10.15 4.47
N GLY A 23 4.16 -8.82 4.56
CA GLY A 23 5.35 -7.97 4.59
C GLY A 23 5.08 -6.52 4.28
N GLU A 24 6.16 -5.75 4.36
CA GLU A 24 6.19 -4.36 3.90
C GLU A 24 6.22 -4.33 2.37
N ALA A 25 5.28 -3.62 1.76
CA ALA A 25 5.28 -3.32 0.35
C ALA A 25 6.22 -2.13 0.09
N LYS A 26 6.97 -2.17 -1.01
CA LYS A 26 7.65 -0.97 -1.49
C LYS A 26 6.84 -0.37 -2.62
N LEU A 27 6.45 0.87 -2.45
CA LEU A 27 5.68 1.64 -3.41
C LEU A 27 6.52 2.81 -3.92
N GLU A 28 6.34 3.11 -5.20
CA GLU A 28 6.72 4.39 -5.79
C GLU A 28 5.47 5.27 -5.86
N TYR A 29 5.51 6.41 -5.18
CA TYR A 29 4.37 7.30 -5.06
C TYR A 29 4.33 8.31 -6.21
N GLY A 30 3.28 8.27 -7.01
CA GLY A 30 2.94 9.29 -8.00
C GLY A 30 2.03 10.38 -7.43
N ASP A 31 1.64 11.33 -8.28
CA ASP A 31 0.81 12.48 -7.90
C ASP A 31 -0.64 12.07 -7.53
N ALA A 32 -1.20 11.10 -8.27
CA ALA A 32 -2.57 10.62 -8.07
C ALA A 32 -2.67 9.09 -7.89
N ASP A 33 -1.61 8.35 -8.19
CA ASP A 33 -1.51 6.90 -8.09
C ASP A 33 -0.16 6.48 -7.52
N PHE A 34 0.03 5.18 -7.27
CA PHE A 34 1.31 4.62 -6.85
C PHE A 34 1.58 3.31 -7.57
N MET A 35 2.85 3.03 -7.84
CA MET A 35 3.30 1.78 -8.42
C MET A 35 3.88 0.87 -7.34
N ILE A 36 3.51 -0.42 -7.37
CA ILE A 36 4.05 -1.42 -6.46
C ILE A 36 5.39 -1.91 -7.03
N LEU A 37 6.49 -1.52 -6.41
CA LEU A 37 7.84 -2.01 -6.73
C LEU A 37 8.06 -3.40 -6.11
N GLU A 38 7.70 -3.56 -4.84
CA GLU A 38 7.77 -4.84 -4.13
C GLU A 38 6.42 -5.17 -3.49
N PRO A 39 5.87 -6.38 -3.74
CA PRO A 39 4.56 -6.75 -3.23
C PRO A 39 4.60 -7.02 -1.73
N GLY A 40 3.64 -6.45 -1.00
CA GLY A 40 3.47 -6.61 0.45
C GLY A 40 2.03 -6.31 0.88
N ALA A 41 1.73 -6.46 2.16
CA ALA A 41 0.40 -6.23 2.72
C ALA A 41 0.22 -4.80 3.24
N TYR A 42 1.30 -4.18 3.70
CA TYR A 42 1.26 -2.88 4.35
C TYR A 42 2.49 -2.03 3.99
N VAL A 43 2.39 -0.71 4.12
CA VAL A 43 3.53 0.21 4.16
C VAL A 43 3.68 0.77 5.57
N LEU A 44 4.84 1.33 5.90
CA LEU A 44 5.03 2.01 7.17
C LEU A 44 4.77 3.51 7.04
N CYS A 45 4.10 4.08 8.04
CA CYS A 45 3.95 5.52 8.14
C CYS A 45 5.31 6.17 8.44
N ALA A 46 5.74 7.13 7.62
CA ALA A 46 7.02 7.81 7.81
C ALA A 46 7.11 8.58 9.15
N VAL A 47 5.98 9.06 9.67
CA VAL A 47 5.91 9.88 10.89
C VAL A 47 5.78 9.03 12.15
N THR A 48 4.99 7.96 12.09
CA THR A 48 4.61 7.17 13.28
C THR A 48 5.20 5.76 13.31
N GLY A 49 5.69 5.26 12.18
CA GLY A 49 6.14 3.87 12.02
C GLY A 49 5.00 2.84 12.05
N GLU A 50 3.74 3.27 12.05
CA GLU A 50 2.57 2.38 12.08
C GLU A 50 2.38 1.68 10.73
N LYS A 51 1.88 0.44 10.77
CA LYS A 51 1.58 -0.33 9.56
C LYS A 51 0.28 0.15 8.94
N ILE A 52 0.34 0.61 7.69
CA ILE A 52 -0.78 1.07 6.89
C ILE A 52 -1.08 0.00 5.85
N PRO A 53 -2.20 -0.72 5.95
CA PRO A 53 -2.63 -1.64 4.90
C PRO A 53 -2.77 -0.92 3.56
N LEU A 54 -2.35 -1.56 2.46
CA LEU A 54 -2.40 -0.94 1.13
C LEU A 54 -3.81 -0.49 0.71
N ASN A 55 -4.84 -1.21 1.15
CA ASN A 55 -6.24 -0.85 0.91
C ASN A 55 -6.74 0.37 1.73
N GLN A 56 -5.99 0.78 2.75
CA GLN A 56 -6.27 1.94 3.59
C GLN A 56 -5.33 3.12 3.32
N LEU A 57 -4.31 2.93 2.49
CA LEU A 57 -3.38 3.98 2.08
C LEU A 57 -4.11 5.04 1.24
N ARG A 58 -4.37 6.19 1.87
CA ARG A 58 -5.06 7.34 1.24
C ARG A 58 -4.22 8.61 1.21
N TYR A 59 -3.18 8.68 2.03
CA TYR A 59 -2.37 9.86 2.22
C TYR A 59 -0.91 9.50 1.99
N TRP A 60 -0.29 10.15 1.00
CA TRP A 60 1.13 9.99 0.69
C TRP A 60 1.66 11.29 0.10
N SER A 61 2.99 11.42 0.03
CA SER A 61 3.67 12.51 -0.67
C SER A 61 4.57 11.93 -1.75
N SER A 62 4.33 12.30 -3.01
CA SER A 62 5.19 11.96 -4.15
C SER A 62 6.55 12.67 -4.08
N GLU A 63 6.60 13.87 -3.52
CA GLU A 63 7.84 14.64 -3.34
C GLU A 63 8.78 13.99 -2.33
N LEU A 64 8.23 13.50 -1.22
CA LEU A 64 9.01 12.86 -0.15
C LEU A 64 9.11 11.34 -0.30
N GLN A 65 8.33 10.73 -1.19
CA GLN A 65 8.17 9.27 -1.31
C GLN A 65 7.81 8.61 0.04
N GLU A 66 6.92 9.26 0.79
CA GLU A 66 6.53 8.86 2.15
C GLU A 66 5.01 8.61 2.23
N ALA A 67 4.61 7.55 2.95
CA ALA A 67 3.21 7.26 3.28
C ALA A 67 2.81 7.77 4.67
N PHE A 68 1.56 8.20 4.78
CA PHE A 68 0.96 8.70 6.01
C PHE A 68 -0.32 7.92 6.32
N LYS A 69 -0.49 7.58 7.60
CA LYS A 69 -1.65 6.80 8.03
C LYS A 69 -2.94 7.63 8.00
N ASP A 70 -2.82 8.94 8.20
CA ASP A 70 -3.93 9.87 8.28
C ASP A 70 -3.48 11.30 7.93
N ALA A 71 -4.44 12.21 7.79
CA ALA A 71 -4.18 13.61 7.44
C ALA A 71 -3.34 14.36 8.48
N GLN A 72 -3.48 14.06 9.78
CA GLN A 72 -2.69 14.68 10.85
C GLN A 72 -1.20 14.30 10.71
N ALA A 73 -0.91 13.04 10.37
CA ALA A 73 0.47 12.60 10.10
C ALA A 73 1.06 13.34 8.89
N ALA A 74 0.31 13.46 7.79
CA ALA A 74 0.74 14.22 6.61
C ALA A 74 0.98 15.70 6.93
N THR A 75 0.04 16.35 7.64
CA THR A 75 0.18 17.75 8.07
C THR A 75 1.37 17.95 9.00
N LYS A 76 1.61 17.04 9.95
CA LYS A 76 2.77 17.13 10.83
C LYS A 76 4.07 17.11 10.04
N ARG A 77 4.19 16.18 9.08
CA ARG A 77 5.38 16.10 8.21
C ARG A 77 5.55 17.36 7.37
N TRP A 78 4.46 17.86 6.80
CA TRP A 78 4.45 19.11 6.04
C TRP A 78 4.89 20.30 6.90
N LEU A 79 4.45 20.38 8.16
CA LEU A 79 4.91 21.40 9.09
C LEU A 79 6.38 21.25 9.43
N GLU A 80 6.90 20.03 9.60
CA GLU A 80 8.33 19.80 9.90
C GLU A 80 9.25 20.24 8.75
N ILE A 81 8.85 20.03 7.50
CA ILE A 81 9.65 20.43 6.33
C ILE A 81 9.49 21.92 5.96
N HIS A 82 8.32 22.52 6.24
CA HIS A 82 8.04 23.94 5.95
C HIS A 82 8.22 24.87 7.16
N SER A 83 8.37 24.32 8.37
CA SER A 83 8.78 25.08 9.55
C SER A 83 10.29 25.20 9.54
N GLU A 84 10.79 26.15 8.77
CA GLU A 84 11.95 26.88 9.25
C GLU A 84 11.50 27.82 10.38
N PRO A 85 12.18 27.85 11.55
CA PRO A 85 12.15 29.01 12.44
C PRO A 85 12.91 30.16 11.75
N GLY A 86 12.31 30.70 10.70
CA GLY A 86 13.01 31.50 9.70
C GLY A 86 12.07 32.28 8.81
N MET A 87 10.97 32.80 9.37
CA MET A 87 10.43 34.05 8.86
C MET A 87 11.50 35.12 9.14
N GLN A 88 12.48 35.23 8.25
CA GLN A 88 13.45 36.29 8.26
C GLN A 88 12.70 37.61 8.06
N THR A 89 12.93 38.50 9.01
CA THR A 89 12.50 39.90 9.15
C THR A 89 12.27 40.67 7.86
#